data_AF-A0A812VRJ7-F1
#
_entry.id   AF-A0A812VRJ7-F1
#
_cell.length_a   1.000
_cell.length_b   1.000
_cell.length_c   1.000
_cell.angle_alpha   90.00
_cell.angle_beta   90.00
_cell.angle_gamma   90.00
#
_symmetry.space_group_name_H-M   'P 1'
#
loop_
_entity.id
_entity.type
_entity.pdbx_description
1 polymer ?
#
loop_
_entity_poly.entity_id
_entity_poly.type
_entity_poly.pdbx_seq_one_letter_code
_entity_poly.pdbx_strand_id
1 'polypeptide(L)'
;MCDAMDPTEAGAGENFLDMERDELEQLLATFVSRLQPVSTKSVRAVRTHEALRWFAQALRAPTGVMAEKSFETTEIDEFWSHSWHGRKWNKALTAMYLKNGMLATAVATFMSVVLAFIVGAGLLPPRFQEEPIYPFSSWWCSVAGSLLFCLVLVFWRPWQKIFVDVLCINQGSEDEKSQAILSMGAILKCSEKPPAVQPDETYPLCIPRRSATVDIICIADATLFAGLGAFRPPTCSAHDMIVADVTCVHASMVEAV
;
A
#
# COMPACT_ATOMS: atom_id res chain seq x y z
N MET A 1 -42.40 -15.48 -23.51
CA MET A 1 -42.41 -16.92 -23.83
C MET A 1 -41.14 -17.47 -23.20
N CYS A 2 -41.27 -17.96 -21.97
CA CYS A 2 -40.17 -18.52 -21.19
C CYS A 2 -40.40 -20.03 -21.25
N ASP A 3 -39.59 -20.72 -22.03
CA ASP A 3 -39.67 -22.17 -22.15
C ASP A 3 -39.28 -22.81 -20.81
N ALA A 4 -40.10 -23.77 -20.39
CA ALA A 4 -39.90 -24.52 -19.17
C ALA A 4 -38.61 -25.34 -19.27
N MET A 5 -37.67 -25.05 -18.36
CA MET A 5 -36.40 -25.76 -18.23
C MET A 5 -36.69 -27.21 -17.80
N ASP A 6 -36.13 -28.17 -18.55
CA ASP A 6 -36.28 -29.62 -18.37
C ASP A 6 -35.60 -30.10 -17.06
N PRO A 7 -36.29 -30.82 -16.15
CA PRO A 7 -35.75 -31.22 -14.84
C PRO A 7 -34.67 -32.33 -14.87
N THR A 8 -34.17 -32.72 -16.04
CA THR A 8 -33.27 -33.86 -16.20
C THR A 8 -31.78 -33.56 -15.94
N GLU A 9 -31.39 -32.29 -15.70
CA GLU A 9 -30.02 -31.88 -15.34
C GLU A 9 -29.73 -31.84 -13.82
N ALA A 10 -30.53 -32.51 -12.99
CA ALA A 10 -30.30 -32.53 -11.54
C ALA A 10 -29.10 -33.40 -11.09
N GLY A 11 -28.46 -34.17 -11.99
CA GLY A 11 -27.38 -35.11 -11.67
C GLY A 11 -25.94 -34.62 -11.89
N ALA A 12 -25.74 -33.43 -12.46
CA ALA A 12 -24.39 -32.92 -12.77
C ALA A 12 -23.75 -32.12 -11.63
N GLY A 13 -24.51 -31.80 -10.56
CA GLY A 13 -24.05 -30.95 -9.47
C GLY A 13 -23.17 -31.65 -8.41
N GLU A 14 -23.32 -32.96 -8.21
CA GLU A 14 -22.62 -33.66 -7.11
C GLU A 14 -21.14 -33.90 -7.41
N ASN A 15 -20.74 -34.03 -8.69
CA ASN A 15 -19.34 -34.22 -9.06
C ASN A 15 -18.48 -32.94 -9.02
N PHE A 16 -19.09 -31.76 -8.90
CA PHE A 16 -18.33 -30.50 -8.86
C PHE A 16 -17.73 -30.22 -7.48
N LEU A 17 -18.31 -30.79 -6.41
CA LEU A 17 -17.86 -30.57 -5.03
C LEU A 17 -16.67 -31.45 -4.63
N ASP A 18 -16.39 -32.52 -5.39
CA ASP A 18 -15.25 -33.42 -5.17
C ASP A 18 -14.03 -33.11 -6.04
N MET A 19 -14.09 -32.04 -6.86
CA MET A 19 -12.93 -31.61 -7.64
C MET A 19 -11.81 -31.19 -6.71
N GLU A 20 -10.65 -31.86 -6.81
CA GLU A 20 -9.49 -31.52 -5.99
C GLU A 20 -9.10 -30.06 -6.25
N ARG A 21 -8.74 -29.36 -5.18
CA ARG A 21 -8.40 -27.94 -5.21
C ARG A 21 -7.33 -27.62 -6.27
N ASP A 22 -6.35 -28.50 -6.44
CA ASP A 22 -5.26 -28.32 -7.40
C ASP A 22 -5.75 -28.40 -8.86
N GLU A 23 -6.74 -29.25 -9.15
CA GLU A 23 -7.37 -29.33 -10.47
C GLU A 23 -8.19 -28.08 -10.77
N LEU A 24 -8.94 -27.59 -9.77
CA LEU A 24 -9.70 -26.34 -9.90
C LEU A 24 -8.75 -25.15 -10.11
N GLU A 25 -7.64 -25.06 -9.37
CA GLU A 25 -6.62 -24.02 -9.55
C GLU A 25 -5.99 -24.09 -10.95
N GLN A 26 -5.68 -25.29 -11.47
CA GLN A 26 -5.16 -25.47 -12.83
C GLN A 26 -6.19 -25.14 -13.92
N LEU A 27 -7.47 -25.48 -13.71
CA LEU A 27 -8.55 -25.17 -14.64
C LEU A 27 -8.79 -23.65 -14.66
N LEU A 28 -8.83 -23.01 -13.49
CA LEU A 28 -8.95 -21.56 -13.36
C LEU A 28 -7.76 -20.84 -14.01
N ALA A 29 -6.53 -21.31 -13.76
CA ALA A 29 -5.32 -20.75 -14.39
C ALA A 29 -5.35 -20.91 -15.91
N THR A 30 -5.75 -22.09 -16.41
CA THR A 30 -5.95 -22.34 -17.84
C THR A 30 -7.03 -21.42 -18.41
N PHE A 31 -8.15 -21.25 -17.72
CA PHE A 31 -9.24 -20.38 -18.15
C PHE A 31 -8.80 -18.92 -18.21
N VAL A 32 -8.18 -18.41 -17.14
CA VAL A 32 -7.63 -17.04 -17.06
C VAL A 32 -6.56 -16.81 -18.13
N SER A 33 -5.73 -17.82 -18.42
CA SER A 33 -4.72 -17.73 -19.49
C SER A 33 -5.33 -17.57 -20.89
N ARG A 34 -6.57 -18.03 -21.11
CA ARG A 34 -7.28 -17.92 -22.39
C ARG A 34 -8.09 -16.63 -22.50
N LEU A 35 -8.31 -15.90 -21.41
CA LEU A 35 -9.00 -14.62 -21.47
C LEU A 35 -8.19 -13.63 -22.31
N GLN A 36 -8.86 -13.08 -23.32
CA GLN A 36 -8.39 -11.96 -24.12
C GLN A 36 -9.28 -10.74 -23.83
N PRO A 37 -8.72 -9.53 -23.82
CA PRO A 37 -9.51 -8.32 -23.62
C PRO A 37 -10.51 -8.17 -24.77
N VAL A 38 -11.76 -7.86 -24.44
CA VAL A 38 -12.85 -7.68 -25.42
C VAL A 38 -12.52 -6.56 -26.40
N SER A 39 -11.76 -5.56 -25.96
CA SER A 39 -11.29 -4.43 -26.77
C SER A 39 -9.96 -3.92 -26.24
N THR A 40 -9.06 -3.47 -27.12
CA THR A 40 -7.83 -2.79 -26.71
C THR A 40 -8.10 -1.46 -26.00
N LYS A 41 -9.28 -0.86 -26.22
CA LYS A 41 -9.71 0.38 -25.57
C LYS A 41 -10.18 0.20 -24.13
N SER A 42 -10.45 -1.04 -23.69
CA SER A 42 -10.91 -1.29 -22.32
C SER A 42 -9.77 -1.27 -21.30
N VAL A 43 -8.51 -1.37 -21.75
CA VAL A 43 -7.34 -1.31 -20.87
C VAL A 43 -6.89 0.14 -20.72
N ARG A 44 -7.31 0.77 -19.62
CA ARG A 44 -6.96 2.16 -19.28
C ARG A 44 -6.18 2.20 -17.98
N ALA A 45 -5.21 3.10 -17.86
CA ALA A 45 -4.47 3.32 -16.64
C ALA A 45 -4.42 4.81 -16.27
N VAL A 46 -4.02 5.08 -15.03
CA VAL A 46 -3.78 6.42 -14.52
C VAL A 46 -2.35 6.48 -13.99
N ARG A 47 -1.70 7.64 -14.11
CA ARG A 47 -0.39 7.85 -13.49
C ARG A 47 -0.55 7.95 -11.99
N THR A 48 0.28 7.25 -11.22
CA THR A 48 0.18 7.19 -9.76
C THR A 48 0.16 8.58 -9.11
N HIS A 49 0.99 9.51 -9.56
CA HIS A 49 0.98 10.88 -9.02
C HIS A 49 -0.32 11.66 -9.28
N GLU A 50 -1.06 11.37 -10.37
CA GLU A 50 -2.37 11.97 -10.61
C GLU A 50 -3.43 11.34 -9.71
N ALA A 51 -3.35 10.02 -9.49
CA ALA A 51 -4.23 9.31 -8.57
C ALA A 51 -4.03 9.75 -7.11
N LEU A 52 -2.77 9.98 -6.71
CA LEU A 52 -2.38 10.43 -5.36
C LEU A 52 -2.42 11.95 -5.16
N ARG A 53 -2.66 12.73 -6.22
CA ARG A 53 -2.68 14.19 -6.16
C ARG A 53 -3.69 14.68 -5.12
N TRP A 54 -3.31 15.71 -4.36
CA TRP A 54 -4.15 16.32 -3.33
C TRP A 54 -4.69 15.27 -2.32
N PHE A 55 -3.80 14.44 -1.77
CA PHE A 55 -4.16 13.36 -0.85
C PHE A 55 -5.16 12.37 -1.44
N ALA A 56 -4.80 11.85 -2.61
CA ALA A 56 -5.62 10.96 -3.41
C ALA A 56 -7.06 11.46 -3.61
N GLN A 57 -7.22 12.75 -3.93
CA GLN A 57 -8.53 13.35 -4.17
C GLN A 57 -9.31 12.57 -5.23
N ALA A 58 -8.61 12.02 -6.23
CA ALA A 58 -9.22 11.18 -7.26
C ALA A 58 -9.92 9.94 -6.69
N LEU A 59 -9.36 9.30 -5.66
CA LEU A 59 -9.98 8.17 -4.96
C LEU A 59 -11.13 8.58 -4.04
N ARG A 60 -11.21 9.87 -3.70
CA ARG A 60 -12.23 10.43 -2.80
C ARG A 60 -13.42 11.03 -3.55
N ALA A 61 -13.20 11.45 -4.80
CA ALA A 61 -14.19 12.09 -5.66
C ALA A 61 -15.39 11.17 -5.94
N PRO A 62 -16.57 11.73 -6.26
CA PRO A 62 -17.70 10.96 -6.77
C PRO A 62 -17.32 10.19 -8.03
N THR A 63 -17.87 8.98 -8.18
CA THR A 63 -17.67 8.13 -9.36
C THR A 63 -18.09 8.85 -10.64
N GLY A 64 -17.32 8.69 -11.72
CA GLY A 64 -17.65 9.21 -13.06
C GLY A 64 -17.02 10.56 -13.42
N VAL A 65 -16.59 11.39 -12.45
CA VAL A 65 -16.02 12.73 -12.75
C VAL A 65 -14.58 12.67 -13.27
N MET A 66 -13.86 11.57 -13.01
CA MET A 66 -12.41 11.48 -13.24
C MET A 66 -12.01 10.54 -14.38
N ALA A 67 -12.98 9.95 -15.11
CA ALA A 67 -12.70 9.00 -16.19
C ALA A 67 -11.82 9.61 -17.30
N GLU A 68 -11.94 10.93 -17.53
CA GLU A 68 -11.16 11.69 -18.51
C GLU A 68 -9.65 11.68 -18.23
N LYS A 69 -9.22 11.43 -16.99
CA LYS A 69 -7.79 11.40 -16.63
C LYS A 69 -7.09 10.08 -16.95
N SER A 70 -7.86 9.04 -17.27
CA SER A 70 -7.30 7.74 -17.62
C SER A 70 -6.96 7.68 -19.11
N PHE A 71 -5.85 7.03 -19.45
CA PHE A 71 -5.36 6.88 -20.82
C PHE A 71 -5.30 5.41 -21.20
N GLU A 72 -5.53 5.10 -22.48
CA GLU A 72 -5.40 3.74 -23.02
C GLU A 72 -3.94 3.28 -22.95
N THR A 73 -3.70 2.07 -22.47
CA THR A 73 -2.35 1.49 -22.33
C THR A 73 -2.41 -0.02 -22.58
N THR A 74 -1.32 -0.60 -23.08
CA THR A 74 -1.17 -2.05 -23.22
C THR A 74 -0.59 -2.70 -21.97
N GLU A 75 0.05 -1.91 -21.11
CA GLU A 75 0.80 -2.36 -19.94
C GLU A 75 0.37 -1.58 -18.70
N ILE A 76 0.23 -2.31 -17.59
CA ILE A 76 -0.13 -1.80 -16.27
C ILE A 76 0.92 -2.30 -15.27
N ASP A 77 1.51 -1.37 -14.49
CA ASP A 77 2.56 -1.73 -13.53
C ASP A 77 1.98 -2.37 -12.27
N GLU A 78 0.77 -1.95 -11.88
CA GLU A 78 0.11 -2.42 -10.67
C GLU A 78 -1.40 -2.21 -10.72
N PHE A 79 -2.11 -3.15 -10.09
CA PHE A 79 -3.56 -3.16 -9.97
C PHE A 79 -3.99 -2.78 -8.54
N TRP A 80 -4.85 -1.77 -8.40
CA TRP A 80 -5.43 -1.36 -7.12
C TRP A 80 -6.92 -1.71 -7.10
N SER A 81 -7.30 -2.65 -6.24
CA SER A 81 -8.70 -3.03 -6.07
C SER A 81 -9.42 -2.10 -5.08
N HIS A 82 -10.72 -1.89 -5.29
CA HIS A 82 -11.54 -1.01 -4.45
C HIS A 82 -11.99 -1.63 -3.11
N SER A 83 -11.78 -2.93 -2.92
CA SER A 83 -12.26 -3.71 -1.75
C SER A 83 -11.48 -3.45 -0.46
N TRP A 84 -11.05 -2.21 -0.23
CA TRP A 84 -10.57 -1.77 1.07
C TRP A 84 -11.77 -1.33 1.91
N HIS A 85 -12.20 -2.15 2.86
CA HIS A 85 -13.10 -1.68 3.90
C HIS A 85 -12.36 -0.64 4.75
N GLY A 86 -12.90 0.57 4.91
CA GLY A 86 -12.26 1.62 5.70
C GLY A 86 -12.57 3.05 5.24
N ARG A 87 -12.17 4.02 6.07
CA ARG A 87 -12.31 5.44 5.76
C ARG A 87 -11.48 5.79 4.53
N LYS A 88 -12.03 6.60 3.61
CA LYS A 88 -11.37 6.99 2.35
C LYS A 88 -9.97 7.60 2.54
N TRP A 89 -9.76 8.32 3.65
CA TRP A 89 -8.46 8.92 3.98
C TRP A 89 -7.38 7.89 4.32
N ASN A 90 -7.73 6.80 5.01
CA ASN A 90 -6.78 5.74 5.34
C ASN A 90 -6.26 5.10 4.06
N LYS A 91 -7.15 4.86 3.07
CA LYS A 91 -6.76 4.37 1.74
C LYS A 91 -5.72 5.28 1.07
N ALA A 92 -5.96 6.59 1.11
CA ALA A 92 -5.05 7.57 0.53
C ALA A 92 -3.68 7.57 1.22
N LEU A 93 -3.66 7.55 2.56
CA LEU A 93 -2.43 7.52 3.35
C LEU A 93 -1.65 6.23 3.12
N THR A 94 -2.32 5.07 3.15
CA THR A 94 -1.70 3.76 2.86
C THR A 94 -1.10 3.73 1.47
N ALA A 95 -1.83 4.22 0.45
CA ALA A 95 -1.33 4.27 -0.91
C ALA A 95 -0.09 5.19 -1.06
N MET A 96 -0.09 6.37 -0.42
CA MET A 96 1.09 7.24 -0.39
C MET A 96 2.26 6.58 0.34
N TYR A 97 2.02 5.94 1.48
CA TYR A 97 3.04 5.26 2.27
C TYR A 97 3.67 4.09 1.49
N LEU A 98 2.87 3.23 0.87
CA LEU A 98 3.37 2.10 0.09
C LEU A 98 4.22 2.54 -1.11
N LYS A 99 3.91 3.69 -1.71
CA LYS A 99 4.63 4.20 -2.89
C LYS A 99 5.84 5.05 -2.57
N ASN A 100 5.72 5.94 -1.59
CA ASN A 100 6.73 6.93 -1.29
C ASN A 100 7.51 6.61 -0.02
N GLY A 101 7.03 5.70 0.84
CA GLY A 101 7.58 5.44 2.17
C GLY A 101 9.03 4.98 2.16
N MET A 102 9.39 4.02 1.31
CA MET A 102 10.78 3.53 1.23
C MET A 102 11.75 4.66 0.86
N LEU A 103 11.40 5.47 -0.14
CA LEU A 103 12.24 6.59 -0.55
C LEU A 103 12.26 7.70 0.53
N ALA A 104 11.11 8.01 1.12
CA ALA A 104 11.01 8.99 2.19
C ALA A 104 11.89 8.62 3.38
N THR A 105 11.86 7.34 3.80
CA THR A 105 12.73 6.80 4.86
C THR A 105 14.20 6.91 4.48
N ALA A 106 14.58 6.50 3.27
CA ALA A 106 15.97 6.57 2.80
C ALA A 106 16.50 8.02 2.80
N VAL A 107 15.73 8.97 2.26
CA VAL A 107 16.10 10.38 2.18
C VAL A 107 16.16 11.02 3.58
N ALA A 108 15.18 10.74 4.44
CA ALA A 108 15.16 11.23 5.82
C ALA A 108 16.36 10.69 6.62
N THR A 109 16.67 9.40 6.48
CA THR A 109 17.80 8.75 7.16
C THR A 109 19.12 9.34 6.71
N PHE A 110 19.31 9.52 5.40
CA PHE A 110 20.50 10.15 4.85
C PHE A 110 20.70 11.57 5.42
N MET A 111 19.64 12.37 5.46
CA MET A 111 19.72 13.72 6.01
C MET A 111 19.96 13.75 7.52
N SER A 112 19.40 12.82 8.28
CA SER A 112 19.70 12.67 9.71
C SER A 112 21.17 12.34 9.97
N VAL A 113 21.78 11.48 9.15
CA VAL A 113 23.21 11.14 9.23
C VAL A 113 24.09 12.34 8.90
N VAL A 114 23.75 13.09 7.84
CA VAL A 114 24.45 14.33 7.46
C VAL A 114 24.38 15.36 8.60
N LEU A 115 23.21 15.57 9.20
CA LEU A 115 23.05 16.50 10.32
C LEU A 115 23.80 16.03 11.57
N ALA A 116 23.83 14.72 11.85
CA ALA A 116 24.62 14.18 12.95
C ALA A 116 26.12 14.48 12.76
N PHE A 117 26.65 14.36 11.54
CA PHE A 117 28.02 14.72 11.23
C PHE A 117 28.29 16.23 11.41
N ILE A 118 27.37 17.09 10.97
CA ILE A 118 27.48 18.56 11.12
C ILE A 118 27.46 18.97 12.61
N VAL A 119 26.62 18.33 13.42
CA VAL A 119 26.60 18.52 14.88
C VAL A 119 27.91 18.06 15.51
N GLY A 120 28.42 16.88 15.12
CA GLY A 120 29.71 16.37 15.60
C GLY A 120 30.90 17.24 15.22
N ALA A 121 30.82 17.94 14.09
CA ALA A 121 31.81 18.92 13.66
C ALA A 121 31.71 20.28 14.40
N GLY A 122 30.73 20.46 15.29
CA GLY A 122 30.52 21.70 16.05
C GLY A 122 29.94 22.85 15.23
N LEU A 123 29.43 22.59 14.02
CA LEU A 123 28.82 23.61 13.16
C LEU A 123 27.38 23.94 13.55
N LEU A 124 26.69 22.98 14.18
CA LEU A 124 25.35 23.15 14.73
C LEU A 124 25.41 23.13 16.26
N PRO A 125 24.65 23.99 16.96
CA PRO A 125 24.63 24.00 18.42
C PRO A 125 24.08 22.66 18.94
N PRO A 126 24.80 21.96 19.83
CA PRO A 126 24.23 20.83 20.55
C PRO A 126 23.08 21.32 21.44
N ARG A 127 22.23 20.38 21.88
CA ARG A 127 21.18 20.69 22.86
C ARG A 127 21.83 21.33 24.09
N PHE A 128 21.22 22.40 24.60
CA PHE A 128 21.66 23.07 25.83
C PHE A 128 21.56 22.11 27.01
N GLN A 129 22.61 21.34 27.24
CA GLN A 129 22.78 20.50 28.42
C GLN A 129 24.11 20.90 29.04
N GLU A 130 24.06 21.33 30.30
CA GLU A 130 25.21 21.85 31.03
C GLU A 130 26.26 20.77 31.31
N GLU A 131 25.87 19.50 31.23
CA GLU A 131 26.72 18.34 31.47
C GLU A 131 26.86 17.52 30.18
N PRO A 132 28.09 17.31 29.66
CA PRO A 132 28.34 16.52 28.46
C PRO A 132 28.22 15.02 28.76
N ILE A 133 26.99 14.54 28.97
CA ILE A 133 26.71 13.11 29.06
C ILE A 133 26.46 12.61 27.63
N TYR A 134 27.46 11.92 27.07
CA TYR A 134 27.30 11.15 25.83
C TYR A 134 26.16 10.13 26.03
N PRO A 135 25.24 9.96 25.07
CA PRO A 135 25.26 10.42 23.67
C PRO A 135 24.66 11.82 23.42
N PHE A 136 25.21 12.54 22.43
CA PHE A 136 24.69 13.83 21.97
C PHE A 136 23.28 13.69 21.39
N SER A 137 22.26 13.95 22.21
CA SER A 137 20.88 14.07 21.74
C SER A 137 20.67 15.44 21.11
N SER A 138 20.56 15.51 19.77
CA SER A 138 20.24 16.73 19.04
C SER A 138 18.84 16.67 18.44
N TRP A 139 17.97 17.60 18.84
CA TRP A 139 16.64 17.78 18.26
C TRP A 139 16.65 18.10 16.77
N TRP A 140 17.76 18.63 16.24
CA TRP A 140 17.90 18.99 14.82
C TRP A 140 17.76 17.77 13.91
N CYS A 141 18.40 16.65 14.28
CA CYS A 141 18.35 15.43 13.49
C CYS A 141 16.93 14.87 13.43
N SER A 142 16.23 14.81 14.57
CA SER A 142 14.86 14.31 14.63
C SER A 142 13.89 15.22 13.89
N VAL A 143 13.89 16.53 14.17
CA VAL A 143 12.93 17.47 13.56
C VAL A 143 13.15 17.57 12.06
N ALA A 144 14.39 17.72 11.60
CA ALA A 144 14.67 17.83 10.17
C ALA A 144 14.41 16.52 9.43
N GLY A 145 14.79 15.37 10.02
CA GLY A 145 14.52 14.05 9.46
C GLY A 145 13.01 13.80 9.31
N SER A 146 12.23 14.06 10.36
CA SER A 146 10.76 13.90 10.33
C SER A 146 10.08 14.86 9.35
N LEU A 147 10.48 16.14 9.33
CA LEU A 147 9.93 17.10 8.37
C LEU A 147 10.23 16.67 6.94
N LEU A 148 11.47 16.26 6.66
CA LEU A 148 11.85 15.81 5.34
C LEU A 148 11.14 14.52 4.93
N PHE A 149 10.98 13.57 5.85
CA PHE A 149 10.17 12.37 5.64
C PHE A 149 8.77 12.74 5.17
N CYS A 150 8.07 13.61 5.92
CA CYS A 150 6.73 14.07 5.58
C CYS A 150 6.68 14.78 4.21
N LEU A 151 7.66 15.65 3.93
CA LEU A 151 7.75 16.35 2.65
C LEU A 151 7.96 15.39 1.48
N VAL A 152 8.89 14.43 1.59
CA VAL A 152 9.13 13.44 0.54
C VAL A 152 7.90 12.53 0.40
N LEU A 153 7.30 12.09 1.49
CA LEU A 153 6.11 11.24 1.47
C LEU A 153 4.94 11.91 0.71
N VAL A 154 4.70 13.21 0.92
CA VAL A 154 3.57 13.95 0.32
C VAL A 154 3.89 14.47 -1.09
N PHE A 155 5.10 14.98 -1.31
CA PHE A 155 5.44 15.69 -2.55
C PHE A 155 6.17 14.83 -3.58
N TRP A 156 6.67 13.65 -3.21
CA TRP A 156 7.30 12.76 -4.18
C TRP A 156 6.28 12.23 -5.20
N ARG A 157 6.67 12.28 -6.48
CA ARG A 157 5.79 11.93 -7.61
C ARG A 157 6.18 10.58 -8.20
N PRO A 158 5.49 9.48 -7.85
CA PRO A 158 5.69 8.21 -8.50
C PRO A 158 5.21 8.25 -9.97
N TRP A 159 6.03 7.69 -10.87
CA TRP A 159 5.78 7.65 -12.31
C TRP A 159 5.08 6.37 -12.80
N GLN A 160 4.73 5.47 -11.89
CA GLN A 160 4.10 4.18 -12.22
C GLN A 160 2.70 4.36 -12.80
N LYS A 161 2.32 3.50 -13.74
CA LYS A 161 0.99 3.38 -14.34
C LYS A 161 0.19 2.38 -13.52
N ILE A 162 -0.86 2.86 -12.86
CA ILE A 162 -1.72 2.03 -12.02
C ILE A 162 -3.11 1.91 -12.63
N PHE A 163 -3.69 0.72 -12.51
CA PHE A 163 -5.11 0.53 -12.78
C PHE A 163 -5.88 0.74 -11.48
N VAL A 164 -6.78 1.71 -11.51
CA VAL A 164 -7.72 1.98 -10.40
C VAL A 164 -9.11 1.90 -10.99
N ASP A 165 -9.92 0.95 -10.54
CA ASP A 165 -11.25 0.68 -11.06
C ASP A 165 -12.16 1.92 -11.12
N VAL A 166 -12.18 2.74 -10.07
CA VAL A 166 -12.99 3.97 -9.99
C VAL A 166 -12.57 5.04 -11.01
N LEU A 167 -11.31 5.04 -11.43
CA LEU A 167 -10.76 6.04 -12.36
C LEU A 167 -10.71 5.53 -13.80
N CYS A 168 -10.53 4.23 -14.00
CA CYS A 168 -10.31 3.61 -15.30
C CYS A 168 -11.62 3.10 -15.92
N ILE A 169 -12.64 2.79 -15.09
CA ILE A 169 -13.95 2.33 -15.55
C ILE A 169 -14.92 3.51 -15.51
N ASN A 170 -15.51 3.82 -16.66
CA ASN A 170 -16.60 4.78 -16.73
C ASN A 170 -17.85 4.19 -16.06
N GLN A 171 -18.17 4.66 -14.86
CA GLN A 171 -19.36 4.20 -14.12
C GLN A 171 -20.67 4.81 -14.65
N GLY A 172 -20.60 5.75 -15.61
CA GLY A 172 -21.76 6.44 -16.15
C GLY A 172 -22.59 5.63 -17.15
N SER A 173 -22.01 4.61 -17.79
CA SER A 173 -22.69 3.75 -18.76
C SER A 173 -22.64 2.28 -18.32
N GLU A 174 -23.80 1.63 -18.23
CA GLU A 174 -23.88 0.21 -17.83
C GLU A 174 -23.19 -0.71 -18.84
N ASP A 175 -23.24 -0.36 -20.13
CA ASP A 175 -22.59 -1.12 -21.20
C ASP A 175 -21.06 -1.12 -21.07
N GLU A 176 -20.43 0.05 -20.86
CA GLU A 176 -18.97 0.13 -20.68
C GLU A 176 -18.54 -0.53 -19.36
N LYS A 177 -19.36 -0.41 -18.32
CA LYS A 177 -19.12 -1.06 -17.03
C LYS A 177 -19.13 -2.58 -17.17
N SER A 178 -20.12 -3.16 -17.86
CA SER A 178 -20.20 -4.60 -18.07
C SER A 178 -19.02 -5.11 -18.91
N GLN A 179 -18.65 -4.40 -19.98
CA GLN A 179 -17.49 -4.74 -20.79
C GLN A 179 -16.17 -4.65 -20.01
N ALA A 180 -16.04 -3.66 -19.12
CA ALA A 180 -14.87 -3.51 -18.25
C ALA A 180 -14.78 -4.64 -17.21
N ILE A 181 -15.91 -5.05 -16.61
CA ILE A 181 -15.97 -6.18 -15.67
C ILE A 181 -15.58 -7.48 -16.40
N LEU A 182 -16.12 -7.73 -17.59
CA LEU A 182 -15.76 -8.88 -18.41
C LEU A 182 -14.27 -8.86 -18.84
N SER A 183 -13.71 -7.67 -19.02
CA SER A 183 -12.29 -7.49 -19.36
C SER A 183 -11.35 -7.56 -18.13
N MET A 184 -11.86 -7.65 -16.90
CA MET A 184 -11.03 -7.61 -15.69
C MET A 184 -10.02 -8.76 -15.64
N GLY A 185 -10.43 -9.98 -16.04
CA GLY A 185 -9.52 -11.12 -16.10
C GLY A 185 -8.38 -10.92 -17.10
N ALA A 186 -8.65 -10.25 -18.22
CA ALA A 186 -7.62 -9.88 -19.19
C ALA A 186 -6.69 -8.78 -18.65
N ILE A 187 -7.23 -7.79 -17.92
CA ILE A 187 -6.43 -6.74 -17.28
C ILE A 187 -5.47 -7.33 -16.25
N LEU A 188 -5.93 -8.27 -15.43
CA LEU A 188 -5.09 -8.97 -14.46
C LEU A 188 -3.96 -9.75 -15.14
N LYS A 189 -4.22 -10.34 -16.30
CA LYS A 189 -3.21 -11.02 -17.11
C LYS A 189 -2.16 -10.06 -17.69
N CYS A 190 -2.53 -8.81 -17.96
CA CYS A 190 -1.62 -7.78 -18.46
C CYS A 190 -0.80 -7.08 -17.36
N SER A 191 -1.08 -7.33 -16.08
CA SER A 191 -0.31 -6.75 -14.97
C SER A 191 1.00 -7.51 -14.79
N GLU A 192 2.15 -6.83 -14.93
CA GLU A 192 3.48 -7.46 -14.72
C GLU A 192 3.68 -7.92 -13.28
N LYS A 193 3.06 -7.22 -12.32
CA LYS A 193 3.12 -7.55 -10.91
C LYS A 193 1.80 -8.16 -10.47
N PRO A 194 1.82 -9.32 -9.79
CA PRO A 194 0.61 -9.82 -9.16
C PRO A 194 0.07 -8.74 -8.20
N PRO A 195 -1.26 -8.57 -8.11
CA PRO A 195 -1.85 -7.59 -7.22
C PRO A 195 -1.28 -7.75 -5.82
N ALA A 196 -0.94 -6.64 -5.17
CA ALA A 196 -0.53 -6.65 -3.76
C ALA A 196 -1.75 -7.05 -2.92
N VAL A 197 -2.00 -8.36 -2.85
CA VAL A 197 -2.94 -8.94 -1.91
C VAL A 197 -2.31 -8.73 -0.55
N GLN A 198 -2.84 -7.75 0.18
CA GLN A 198 -2.57 -7.64 1.60
C GLN A 198 -3.11 -8.92 2.23
N PRO A 199 -2.28 -9.75 2.88
CA PRO A 199 -2.76 -10.95 3.51
C PRO A 199 -3.75 -10.53 4.60
N ASP A 200 -5.04 -10.75 4.37
CA ASP A 200 -5.95 -10.91 5.49
C ASP A 200 -5.38 -12.07 6.32
N GLU A 201 -5.23 -11.88 7.64
CA GLU A 201 -4.60 -12.82 8.59
C GLU A 201 -5.27 -14.22 8.65
N THR A 202 -6.20 -14.53 7.75
CA THR A 202 -6.97 -15.77 7.75
C THR A 202 -6.35 -16.89 6.87
N TYR A 203 -5.38 -16.61 5.97
CA TYR A 203 -4.75 -17.67 5.17
C TYR A 203 -3.26 -17.42 4.84
N PRO A 204 -2.33 -18.33 5.21
CA PRO A 204 -0.94 -18.25 4.79
C PRO A 204 -0.77 -18.80 3.37
N LEU A 205 -0.95 -17.96 2.34
CA LEU A 205 -0.57 -18.31 0.98
C LEU A 205 0.81 -17.70 0.66
N CYS A 206 1.85 -18.52 0.86
CA CYS A 206 3.23 -18.20 0.51
C CYS A 206 3.40 -18.14 -1.02
N ILE A 207 3.47 -16.94 -1.59
CA ILE A 207 4.11 -16.74 -2.90
C ILE A 207 5.58 -16.34 -2.63
N PRO A 208 6.57 -17.05 -3.19
CA PRO A 208 7.98 -16.77 -2.91
C PRO A 208 8.38 -15.40 -3.49
N ARG A 209 8.62 -14.46 -2.58
CA ARG A 209 9.18 -13.13 -2.87
C ARG A 209 10.67 -13.27 -3.25
N ARG A 210 11.03 -12.98 -4.50
CA ARG A 210 12.35 -12.45 -4.82
C ARG A 210 12.29 -10.92 -4.75
N SER A 211 12.53 -10.36 -3.57
CA SER A 211 13.32 -9.13 -3.41
C SER A 211 13.52 -8.86 -1.92
N ALA A 212 14.76 -8.97 -1.48
CA ALA A 212 15.22 -8.67 -0.14
C ALA A 212 15.18 -7.17 0.10
N THR A 213 14.07 -6.62 0.64
CA THR A 213 14.05 -5.25 1.20
C THR A 213 12.86 -5.01 2.12
N VAL A 214 12.53 -5.94 3.02
CA VAL A 214 11.56 -5.70 4.10
C VAL A 214 12.18 -6.16 5.41
N ASP A 215 13.16 -5.40 5.89
CA ASP A 215 13.67 -5.46 7.27
C ASP A 215 14.02 -4.05 7.80
N ILE A 216 13.60 -2.97 7.13
CA ILE A 216 13.87 -1.58 7.55
C ILE A 216 12.55 -0.81 7.69
N ILE A 217 11.63 -1.32 8.50
CA ILE A 217 10.41 -0.60 8.90
C ILE A 217 10.15 -0.90 10.37
N CYS A 218 10.97 -0.33 11.27
CA CYS A 218 10.66 -0.28 12.72
C CYS A 218 11.33 0.91 13.46
N ILE A 219 12.10 1.77 12.80
CA ILE A 219 12.95 2.75 13.53
C ILE A 219 12.32 4.16 13.66
N ALA A 220 11.25 4.48 12.92
CA ALA A 220 10.84 5.89 12.79
C ALA A 220 9.70 6.38 13.71
N ASP A 221 8.98 5.50 14.42
CA ASP A 221 7.71 5.91 15.07
C ASP A 221 7.80 6.14 16.60
N ALA A 222 8.86 5.65 17.27
CA ALA A 222 8.99 5.79 18.72
C ALA A 222 9.33 7.22 19.19
N THR A 223 9.88 8.07 18.33
CA THR A 223 10.30 9.43 18.73
C THR A 223 9.22 10.49 18.54
N LEU A 224 8.17 10.22 17.74
CA LEU A 224 7.13 11.22 17.44
C LEU A 224 6.12 11.37 18.59
N PHE A 225 5.88 10.32 19.38
CA PHE A 225 4.92 10.35 20.50
C PHE A 225 5.52 10.69 21.87
N ALA A 226 6.84 10.56 22.06
CA ALA A 226 7.49 10.92 23.32
C ALA A 226 7.57 12.45 23.57
N GLY A 227 7.28 13.28 22.57
CA GLY A 227 7.33 14.75 22.66
C GLY A 227 6.05 15.44 23.16
N LEU A 228 4.91 14.73 23.22
CA LEU A 228 3.64 15.27 23.71
C LEU A 228 3.41 14.75 25.13
N GLY A 229 4.01 15.45 26.10
CA GLY A 229 4.01 15.07 27.50
C GLY A 229 2.61 14.89 28.09
N ALA A 230 2.18 13.64 28.25
CA ALA A 230 1.16 13.21 29.21
C ALA A 230 1.10 11.67 29.33
N PHE A 231 2.22 10.99 29.56
CA PHE A 231 2.17 9.61 30.07
C PHE A 231 3.43 9.29 30.89
N ARG A 232 3.25 9.02 32.19
CA ARG A 232 4.30 8.49 33.08
C ARG A 232 4.24 6.96 32.98
N PRO A 233 5.22 6.27 32.38
CA PRO A 233 5.31 4.83 32.55
C PRO A 233 5.81 4.47 33.96
N PRO A 234 5.44 3.29 34.48
CA PRO A 234 5.92 2.81 35.77
C PRO A 234 7.43 2.58 35.73
N THR A 235 8.07 2.80 36.88
CA THR A 235 9.52 2.68 37.09
C THR A 235 9.99 1.24 36.85
N CYS A 236 10.71 1.01 35.74
CA CYS A 236 11.49 -0.21 35.52
C CYS A 236 12.98 0.06 35.76
N SER A 237 13.63 -0.91 36.41
CA SER A 237 15.04 -0.88 36.82
C SER A 237 16.00 -0.84 35.63
N ALA A 238 17.12 -0.12 35.79
CA ALA A 238 18.08 0.26 34.75
C ALA A 238 18.85 -0.89 34.07
N HIS A 239 18.53 -2.16 34.37
CA HIS A 239 19.25 -3.32 33.84
C HIS A 239 18.55 -4.04 32.67
N ASP A 240 17.32 -3.65 32.31
CA ASP A 240 16.54 -4.27 31.21
C ASP A 240 16.36 -3.36 29.96
N MET A 241 17.03 -2.21 29.90
CA MET A 241 16.73 -1.15 28.92
C MET A 241 17.31 -1.37 27.51
N ILE A 242 18.00 -2.50 27.25
CA ILE A 242 18.63 -2.76 25.94
C ILE A 242 17.83 -3.75 25.07
N VAL A 243 16.83 -4.45 25.62
CA VAL A 243 16.01 -5.43 24.87
C VAL A 243 14.52 -5.04 24.80
N ALA A 244 14.08 -4.03 25.54
CA ALA A 244 12.67 -3.63 25.63
C ALA A 244 12.15 -2.76 24.47
N ASP A 245 13.03 -2.21 23.62
CA ASP A 245 12.62 -1.23 22.58
C ASP A 245 12.00 -1.88 21.33
N VAL A 246 12.09 -3.21 21.20
CA VAL A 246 11.60 -3.97 20.02
C VAL A 246 10.27 -4.67 20.29
N THR A 247 9.97 -5.07 21.54
CA THR A 247 8.79 -5.89 21.87
C THR A 247 7.57 -5.08 22.33
N CYS A 248 7.73 -3.86 22.83
CA CYS A 248 6.59 -3.04 23.26
C CYS A 248 5.82 -2.38 22.10
N VAL A 249 6.48 -2.21 20.94
CA VAL A 249 5.94 -1.44 19.79
C VAL A 249 4.94 -2.25 18.97
N HIS A 250 4.98 -3.57 19.02
CA HIS A 250 4.03 -4.45 18.33
C HIS A 250 2.61 -4.38 18.92
N ALA A 251 2.45 -3.93 20.18
CA ALA A 251 1.14 -3.89 20.86
C ALA A 251 0.29 -2.65 20.50
N SER A 252 0.90 -1.48 20.26
CA SER A 252 0.14 -0.22 20.11
C SER A 252 -0.44 0.02 18.71
N MET A 253 0.05 -0.66 17.66
CA MET A 253 -0.50 -0.51 16.31
C MET A 253 -1.69 -1.45 16.05
N VAL A 254 -1.84 -2.51 16.85
CA VAL A 254 -2.98 -3.46 16.80
C VAL A 254 -4.20 -2.93 17.56
N GLU A 255 -4.03 -1.96 18.49
CA GLU A 255 -5.15 -1.36 19.22
C GLU A 255 -5.77 -0.10 18.56
N ALA A 256 -5.22 0.38 17.44
CA ALA A 256 -5.66 1.61 16.76
C ALA A 256 -6.37 1.39 15.41
N VAL A 257 -6.68 0.13 15.05
CA VAL A 257 -7.56 -0.28 13.94
C VAL A 257 -8.76 -1.00 14.52
#